data_AF-A0A535HDP7-F1
#
_entry.id   AF-A0A535HDP7-F1
#
_cell.length_a   1.000
_cell.length_b   1.000
_cell.length_c   1.000
_cell.angle_alpha   90.00
_cell.angle_beta   90.00
_cell.angle_gamma   90.00
#
_symmetry.space_group_name_H-M   'P 1'
#
loop_
_entity.id
_entity.type
_entity.pdbx_description
1 polymer ?
#
loop_
_entity_poly.entity_id
_entity_poly.type
_entity_poly.pdbx_seq_one_letter_code
_entity_poly.pdbx_strand_id
1 'polypeptide(L)'
;MAALTVLSYGIYVPLWFGFSWAELRRDTGDVTMQPAAHSASIFIPGYGTWQAYRHFALIGQLLTKVGSPLKVDPSTAALATTVWWVTWLHYSSEPLFVVLNLIELIAGTAVVVFGQRALNAYWAVRPGPPAEQRILQSDWFALGAAAAFFVFLTITNAAAPTN
;
A
#
# COMPACT_ATOMS: atom_id res chain seq x y z
N MET A 1 -4.90 10.58 -15.71
CA MET A 1 -6.30 10.51 -15.23
C MET A 1 -6.52 9.27 -14.38
N ALA A 2 -6.63 8.06 -14.94
CA ALA A 2 -6.94 6.83 -14.18
C ALA A 2 -5.98 6.47 -13.02
N ALA A 3 -4.66 6.62 -13.20
CA ALA A 3 -3.68 6.35 -12.13
C ALA A 3 -3.80 7.34 -10.96
N LEU A 4 -4.09 8.61 -11.26
CA LEU A 4 -4.36 9.63 -10.24
C LEU A 4 -5.67 9.28 -9.52
N THR A 5 -6.73 8.92 -10.25
CA THR A 5 -8.01 8.48 -9.69
C THR A 5 -7.89 7.25 -8.79
N VAL A 6 -7.09 6.26 -9.17
CA VAL A 6 -6.83 5.03 -8.38
C VAL A 6 -6.05 5.33 -7.09
N LEU A 7 -5.12 6.29 -7.13
CA LEU A 7 -4.43 6.79 -5.94
C LEU A 7 -5.34 7.67 -5.07
N SER A 8 -6.25 8.43 -5.67
CA SER A 8 -7.17 9.34 -4.98
C SER A 8 -8.31 8.63 -4.23
N TYR A 9 -8.66 7.38 -4.60
CA TYR A 9 -9.75 6.62 -3.96
C TYR A 9 -9.27 5.45 -3.08
N GLY A 10 -7.98 5.41 -2.72
CA GLY A 10 -7.43 4.36 -1.85
C GLY A 10 -7.38 2.95 -2.47
N ILE A 11 -8.06 2.69 -3.59
CA ILE A 11 -8.22 1.37 -4.20
C ILE A 11 -6.90 0.70 -4.61
N TYR A 12 -5.83 1.50 -4.73
CA TYR A 12 -4.49 1.00 -5.01
C TYR A 12 -3.97 0.01 -3.96
N VAL A 13 -4.24 0.22 -2.67
CA VAL A 13 -3.74 -0.65 -1.58
C VAL A 13 -4.28 -2.10 -1.74
N PRO A 14 -5.60 -2.34 -1.87
CA PRO A 14 -6.11 -3.69 -2.10
C PRO A 14 -5.62 -4.31 -3.41
N LEU A 15 -5.51 -3.52 -4.48
CA LEU A 15 -4.99 -4.03 -5.75
C LEU A 15 -3.54 -4.50 -5.60
N TRP A 16 -2.72 -3.71 -4.92
CA TRP A 16 -1.34 -4.07 -4.62
C TRP A 16 -1.25 -5.36 -3.81
N PHE A 17 -2.04 -5.50 -2.74
CA PHE A 17 -2.11 -6.75 -1.98
C PHE A 17 -2.51 -7.94 -2.88
N GLY A 18 -3.50 -7.78 -3.75
CA GLY A 18 -3.91 -8.82 -4.69
C GLY A 18 -2.77 -9.25 -5.61
N PHE A 19 -2.07 -8.30 -6.23
CA PHE A 19 -0.97 -8.62 -7.13
C PHE A 19 0.23 -9.22 -6.40
N SER A 20 0.62 -8.68 -5.24
CA SER A 20 1.74 -9.21 -4.46
C SER A 20 1.47 -10.63 -3.95
N TRP A 21 0.24 -10.92 -3.51
CA TRP A 21 -0.15 -12.29 -3.16
C TRP A 21 -0.11 -13.25 -4.35
N ALA A 22 -0.49 -12.79 -5.55
CA ALA A 22 -0.43 -13.62 -6.75
C ALA A 22 1.02 -13.98 -7.12
N GLU A 23 1.96 -13.06 -6.91
CA GLU A 23 3.39 -13.31 -7.13
C GLU A 23 3.99 -14.21 -6.08
N LEU A 24 3.72 -13.94 -4.80
CA LEU A 24 4.16 -14.78 -3.69
C LEU A 24 3.62 -16.21 -3.83
N ARG A 25 2.40 -16.40 -4.33
CA ARG A 25 1.86 -17.73 -4.66
C ARG A 25 2.68 -18.44 -5.73
N ARG A 26 3.01 -17.74 -6.83
CA ARG A 26 3.82 -18.33 -7.91
C ARG A 26 5.20 -18.72 -7.42
N ASP A 27 5.77 -17.91 -6.52
CA ASP A 27 7.13 -18.09 -6.00
C ASP A 27 7.22 -19.19 -4.95
N THR A 28 6.23 -19.28 -4.06
CA THR A 28 6.21 -20.27 -2.97
C THR A 28 5.56 -21.59 -3.37
N GLY A 29 4.78 -21.61 -4.46
CA GLY A 29 3.96 -22.74 -4.85
C GLY A 29 2.75 -22.98 -3.95
N ASP A 30 2.48 -22.08 -3.00
CA ASP A 30 1.41 -22.25 -2.02
C ASP A 30 0.03 -21.96 -2.65
N VAL A 31 -0.69 -23.02 -2.97
CA VAL A 31 -2.03 -22.95 -3.57
C VAL A 31 -3.09 -22.39 -2.62
N THR A 32 -2.83 -22.33 -1.31
CA THR A 32 -3.76 -21.77 -0.32
C THR A 32 -3.79 -20.25 -0.35
N MET A 33 -2.78 -19.60 -0.92
CA MET A 33 -2.80 -18.16 -1.17
C MET A 33 -3.87 -17.84 -2.23
N GLN A 34 -4.91 -17.11 -1.84
CA GLN A 34 -6.01 -16.73 -2.73
C GLN A 34 -5.94 -15.22 -3.01
N PRO A 35 -5.31 -14.77 -4.11
CA PRO A 35 -4.97 -13.36 -4.29
C PRO A 35 -6.18 -12.43 -4.30
N ALA A 36 -7.26 -12.83 -4.99
CA ALA A 36 -8.50 -12.07 -5.03
C ALA A 36 -9.18 -12.00 -3.65
N ALA A 37 -9.21 -13.11 -2.92
CA ALA A 37 -9.78 -13.14 -1.57
C ALA A 37 -8.95 -12.30 -0.59
N HIS A 38 -7.62 -12.37 -0.68
CA HIS A 38 -6.73 -11.57 0.16
C HIS A 38 -6.78 -10.08 -0.17
N SER A 39 -6.99 -9.70 -1.43
CA SER A 39 -7.27 -8.31 -1.82
C SER A 39 -8.58 -7.81 -1.23
N ALA A 40 -9.67 -8.59 -1.41
CA ALA A 40 -10.98 -8.24 -0.87
C ALA A 40 -11.00 -8.21 0.67
N SER A 41 -10.20 -9.04 1.32
CA SER A 41 -10.20 -9.14 2.77
C SER A 41 -9.59 -7.94 3.48
N ILE A 42 -8.82 -7.11 2.77
CA ILE A 42 -8.28 -5.83 3.29
C ILE A 42 -9.42 -4.86 3.68
N PHE A 43 -10.62 -5.02 3.12
CA PHE A 43 -11.78 -4.23 3.48
C PHE A 43 -12.50 -4.70 4.75
N ILE A 44 -12.22 -5.91 5.23
CA ILE A 44 -12.92 -6.49 6.38
C ILE A 44 -12.26 -6.00 7.68
N PRO A 45 -12.98 -5.29 8.57
CA PRO A 45 -12.43 -4.81 9.84
C PRO A 45 -11.77 -5.93 10.64
N GLY A 46 -10.58 -5.65 11.20
CA GLY A 46 -9.80 -6.60 12.00
C GLY A 46 -9.14 -7.72 11.19
N TYR A 47 -9.89 -8.39 10.29
CA TYR A 47 -9.34 -9.41 9.41
C TYR A 47 -8.34 -8.81 8.41
N GLY A 48 -8.62 -7.64 7.84
CA GLY A 48 -7.70 -6.92 6.95
C GLY A 48 -6.38 -6.58 7.64
N THR A 49 -6.42 -6.14 8.90
CA THR A 49 -5.23 -5.92 9.73
C THR A 49 -4.42 -7.22 9.91
N TRP A 50 -5.10 -8.31 10.26
CA TRP A 50 -4.47 -9.62 10.39
C TRP A 50 -3.87 -10.11 9.06
N GLN A 51 -4.57 -9.90 7.95
CA GLN A 51 -4.10 -10.27 6.62
C GLN A 51 -2.85 -9.46 6.22
N ALA A 52 -2.83 -8.15 6.53
CA ALA A 52 -1.66 -7.31 6.34
C ALA A 52 -0.47 -7.82 7.17
N TYR A 53 -0.68 -8.14 8.45
CA TYR A 53 0.34 -8.76 9.28
C TYR A 53 0.88 -10.05 8.65
N ARG A 54 -0.01 -10.96 8.23
CA ARG A 54 0.34 -12.23 7.58
C ARG A 54 1.17 -12.03 6.32
N HIS A 55 0.81 -11.05 5.49
CA HIS A 55 1.51 -10.73 4.26
C HIS A 55 2.94 -10.26 4.53
N PHE A 56 3.11 -9.26 5.40
CA PHE A 56 4.44 -8.73 5.72
C PHE A 56 5.29 -9.71 6.53
N ALA A 57 4.69 -10.56 7.36
CA ALA A 57 5.39 -11.65 8.05
C ALA A 57 5.98 -12.65 7.06
N LEU A 58 5.22 -13.04 6.03
CA LEU A 58 5.73 -13.89 4.96
C LEU A 58 6.91 -13.24 4.22
N ILE A 59 6.79 -11.96 3.86
CA ILE A 59 7.88 -11.23 3.20
C ILE A 59 9.14 -11.21 4.09
N GLY A 60 8.99 -10.94 5.40
CA GLY A 60 10.10 -10.95 6.35
C GLY A 60 10.77 -12.33 6.47
N GLN A 61 9.99 -13.42 6.44
CA GLN A 61 10.50 -14.79 6.42
C GLN A 61 11.30 -15.07 5.14
N LEU A 62 10.77 -14.65 3.97
CA LEU A 62 11.45 -14.80 2.68
C LEU A 62 12.76 -14.01 2.62
N LEU A 63 12.77 -12.76 3.09
CA LEU A 63 13.99 -11.95 3.21
C LEU A 63 15.04 -12.60 4.12
N THR A 64 14.61 -13.17 5.24
CA THR A 64 15.49 -13.90 6.16
C THR A 64 16.08 -15.14 5.48
N LYS A 65 15.26 -15.90 4.74
CA LYS A 65 15.69 -17.11 4.01
C LYS A 65 16.79 -16.83 2.99
N VAL A 66 16.75 -15.68 2.33
CA VAL A 66 17.76 -15.27 1.34
C VAL A 66 18.91 -14.46 1.93
N GLY A 67 18.97 -14.30 3.26
CA GLY A 67 20.04 -13.56 3.93
C GLY A 67 20.03 -12.05 3.67
N SER A 68 18.89 -11.46 3.31
CA SER A 68 18.79 -10.03 3.04
C SER A 68 19.02 -9.20 4.32
N PRO A 69 19.80 -8.10 4.27
CA PRO A 69 19.96 -7.19 5.40
C PRO A 69 18.69 -6.38 5.68
N LEU A 70 17.76 -6.30 4.73
CA LEU A 70 16.51 -5.57 4.90
C LEU A 70 15.58 -6.31 5.88
N LYS A 71 15.09 -5.60 6.88
CA LYS A 71 14.13 -6.09 7.86
C LYS A 71 12.76 -5.46 7.64
N VAL A 72 11.73 -6.26 7.83
CA VAL A 72 10.33 -5.86 7.76
C VAL A 72 9.69 -6.18 9.10
N ASP A 73 9.09 -5.17 9.75
CA ASP A 73 8.24 -5.39 10.92
C ASP A 73 6.77 -5.54 10.48
N PRO A 74 6.17 -6.73 10.59
CA PRO A 74 4.80 -6.96 10.15
C PRO A 74 3.77 -6.18 10.97
N SER A 75 4.06 -5.90 12.24
CA SER A 75 3.14 -5.17 13.13
C SER A 75 2.99 -3.72 12.69
N THR A 76 4.09 -3.04 12.34
CA THR A 76 4.07 -1.68 11.80
C THR A 76 3.29 -1.61 10.49
N ALA A 77 3.47 -2.59 9.59
CA ALA A 77 2.72 -2.63 8.32
C ALA A 77 1.23 -2.89 8.52
N ALA A 78 0.87 -3.74 9.49
CA ALA A 78 -0.52 -3.99 9.87
C ALA A 78 -1.16 -2.74 10.49
N LEU A 79 -0.43 -2.01 11.34
CA LEU A 79 -0.88 -0.74 11.89
C LEU A 79 -1.11 0.30 10.79
N ALA A 80 -0.16 0.48 9.87
CA ALA A 80 -0.32 1.40 8.74
C ALA A 80 -1.52 1.03 7.85
N THR A 81 -1.73 -0.26 7.58
CA THR A 81 -2.91 -0.73 6.84
C THR A 81 -4.21 -0.44 7.62
N THR A 82 -4.18 -0.59 8.95
CA THR A 82 -5.33 -0.27 9.81
C THR A 82 -5.65 1.22 9.78
N VAL A 83 -4.63 2.08 9.88
CA VAL A 83 -4.77 3.54 9.77
C VAL A 83 -5.38 3.93 8.42
N TRP A 84 -4.89 3.36 7.34
CA TRP A 84 -5.46 3.58 6.01
C TRP A 84 -6.93 3.11 5.94
N TRP A 85 -7.25 1.93 6.47
CA TRP A 85 -8.61 1.40 6.45
C TRP A 85 -9.59 2.26 7.25
N VAL A 86 -9.24 2.69 8.47
CA VAL A 86 -10.12 3.54 9.29
C VAL A 86 -10.33 4.93 8.69
N THR A 87 -9.46 5.37 7.78
CA THR A 87 -9.55 6.69 7.16
C THR A 87 -10.24 6.67 5.80
N TRP A 88 -10.39 5.51 5.16
CA TRP A 88 -10.86 5.35 3.77
C TRP A 88 -12.28 5.88 3.48
N LEU A 89 -13.23 5.87 4.43
CA LEU A 89 -14.62 6.24 4.11
C LEU A 89 -14.93 7.75 4.16
N HIS A 90 -13.91 8.61 4.15
CA HIS A 90 -14.05 10.03 4.50
C HIS A 90 -13.76 10.99 3.34
N TYR A 91 -14.34 10.75 2.15
CA TYR A 91 -14.22 11.69 1.04
C TYR A 91 -15.17 12.88 1.22
N SER A 92 -14.69 13.91 1.90
CA SER A 92 -15.39 15.18 2.10
C SER A 92 -14.40 16.35 2.13
N SER A 93 -14.88 17.54 1.78
CA SER A 93 -14.12 18.80 1.81
C SER A 93 -14.09 19.46 3.19
N GLU A 94 -14.79 18.91 4.19
CA GLU A 94 -14.71 19.43 5.56
C GLU A 94 -13.28 19.31 6.13
N PRO A 95 -12.80 20.28 6.93
CA PRO A 95 -11.41 20.32 7.39
C PRO A 95 -10.92 19.05 8.08
N LEU A 96 -11.76 18.40 8.89
CA LEU A 96 -11.42 17.14 9.56
C LEU A 96 -11.20 16.00 8.55
N PHE A 97 -12.08 15.88 7.55
CA PHE A 97 -12.02 14.81 6.57
C PHE A 97 -10.86 14.99 5.59
N VAL A 98 -10.50 16.23 5.28
CA VAL A 98 -9.25 16.56 4.58
C VAL A 98 -8.03 16.01 5.30
N VAL A 99 -7.92 16.22 6.62
CA VAL A 99 -6.80 15.69 7.42
C VAL A 99 -6.79 14.16 7.40
N LEU A 100 -7.96 13.53 7.50
CA LEU A 100 -8.09 12.08 7.41
C LEU A 100 -7.68 11.54 6.03
N ASN A 101 -8.02 12.23 4.95
CA ASN A 101 -7.60 11.88 3.58
C ASN A 101 -6.07 11.98 3.39
N LEU A 102 -5.41 12.97 4.02
CA LEU A 102 -3.94 13.05 4.01
C LEU A 102 -3.32 11.87 4.78
N ILE A 103 -3.87 11.53 5.95
CA ILE A 103 -3.43 10.38 6.75
C ILE A 103 -3.63 9.08 5.96
N GLU A 104 -4.78 8.91 5.31
CA GLU A 104 -5.08 7.78 4.42
C GLU A 104 -4.00 7.65 3.34
N LEU A 105 -3.74 8.73 2.59
CA LEU A 105 -2.79 8.73 1.49
C LEU A 105 -1.38 8.36 1.96
N ILE A 106 -0.92 8.94 3.06
CA ILE A 106 0.40 8.65 3.64
C ILE A 106 0.48 7.19 4.08
N ALA A 107 -0.52 6.71 4.80
CA ALA A 107 -0.53 5.34 5.33
C ALA A 107 -0.59 4.29 4.22
N GLY A 108 -1.50 4.46 3.25
CA GLY A 108 -1.62 3.55 2.10
C GLY A 108 -0.34 3.53 1.26
N THR A 109 0.28 4.70 1.06
CA THR A 109 1.55 4.77 0.34
C THR A 109 2.67 4.10 1.10
N ALA A 110 2.79 4.34 2.41
CA ALA A 110 3.81 3.69 3.24
C ALA A 110 3.70 2.17 3.15
N VAL A 111 2.49 1.61 3.22
CA VAL A 111 2.24 0.16 3.07
C VAL A 111 2.78 -0.35 1.74
N VAL A 112 2.35 0.24 0.61
CA VAL A 112 2.72 -0.26 -0.71
C VAL A 112 4.21 -0.09 -0.97
N VAL A 113 4.76 1.08 -0.67
CA VAL A 113 6.16 1.38 -0.96
C VAL A 113 7.10 0.54 -0.12
N PHE A 114 6.83 0.41 1.18
CA PHE A 114 7.64 -0.42 2.05
C PHE A 114 7.55 -1.90 1.66
N GLY A 115 6.34 -2.40 1.40
CA GLY A 115 6.11 -3.77 0.98
C GLY A 115 6.78 -4.09 -0.35
N GLN A 116 6.67 -3.20 -1.33
CA GLN A 116 7.25 -3.42 -2.65
C GLN A 116 8.78 -3.30 -2.64
N ARG A 117 9.37 -2.41 -1.83
CA ARG A 117 10.82 -2.39 -1.59
C ARG A 117 11.30 -3.71 -1.02
N ALA A 118 10.58 -4.26 -0.06
CA ALA A 118 10.88 -5.55 0.55
C ALA A 118 10.77 -6.71 -0.45
N LEU A 119 9.72 -6.75 -1.26
CA LEU A 119 9.54 -7.73 -2.33
C LEU A 119 10.64 -7.62 -3.39
N ASN A 120 10.98 -6.41 -3.84
CA ASN A 120 12.07 -6.19 -4.79
C ASN A 120 13.41 -6.66 -4.23
N ALA A 121 13.69 -6.38 -2.95
CA ALA A 121 14.90 -6.86 -2.30
C ALA A 121 14.97 -8.39 -2.23
N TYR A 122 13.85 -9.06 -1.96
CA TYR A 122 13.76 -10.51 -2.02
C TYR A 122 13.97 -11.04 -3.45
N TRP A 123 13.27 -10.47 -4.44
CA TRP A 123 13.34 -10.92 -5.82
C TRP A 123 14.67 -10.65 -6.50
N ALA A 124 15.44 -9.67 -6.04
CA ALA A 124 16.77 -9.37 -6.56
C ALA A 124 17.80 -10.48 -6.25
N VAL A 125 17.59 -11.27 -5.21
CA VAL A 125 18.57 -12.25 -4.71
C VAL A 125 18.08 -13.69 -4.75
N ARG A 126 16.77 -13.90 -4.89
CA ARG A 126 16.21 -15.26 -4.93
C ARG A 126 16.65 -16.00 -6.20
N PRO A 127 16.72 -17.34 -6.16
CA PRO A 127 16.85 -18.15 -7.37
C PRO A 127 15.62 -17.99 -8.28
N GLY A 128 15.84 -17.78 -9.58
CA GLY A 128 14.77 -17.71 -10.58
C GLY A 128 15.02 -16.60 -11.62
N PRO A 129 14.08 -16.42 -12.57
CA PRO A 129 14.14 -15.31 -13.51
C PRO A 129 14.15 -13.96 -12.77
N PRO A 130 14.93 -12.98 -13.24
CA PRO A 130 14.95 -11.66 -12.63
C PRO A 130 13.55 -11.03 -12.69
N ALA A 131 13.05 -10.56 -11.56
CA ALA A 131 11.84 -9.75 -11.54
C ALA A 131 12.20 -8.30 -11.87
N GLU A 132 11.46 -7.67 -12.78
CA GLU A 132 11.58 -6.23 -13.01
C GLU A 132 11.27 -5.47 -11.70
N GLN A 133 12.11 -4.48 -11.36
CA GLN A 133 11.83 -3.61 -10.23
C GLN A 133 10.59 -2.77 -10.52
N ARG A 134 9.57 -2.90 -9.67
CA ARG A 134 8.26 -2.24 -9.88
C ARG A 134 8.08 -0.90 -9.18
N ILE A 135 9.02 -0.48 -8.34
CA ILE A 135 9.04 0.89 -7.81
C ILE A 135 10.30 1.58 -8.28
N LEU A 136 10.10 2.61 -9.09
CA LEU A 136 11.11 3.49 -9.65
C LEU A 136 11.20 4.77 -8.81
N GLN A 137 12.32 5.50 -8.89
CA GLN A 137 12.44 6.83 -8.26
C GLN A 137 11.34 7.81 -8.73
N SER A 138 10.81 7.63 -9.95
CA SER A 138 9.71 8.42 -10.49
C SER A 138 8.40 8.26 -9.71
N ASP A 139 8.18 7.13 -9.04
CA ASP A 139 6.97 6.89 -8.25
C ASP A 139 6.95 7.77 -6.99
N TRP A 140 8.12 8.13 -6.47
CA TRP A 140 8.27 9.10 -5.39
C TRP A 140 7.94 10.52 -5.83
N PHE A 141 8.35 10.90 -7.03
CA PHE A 141 7.99 12.20 -7.60
C PHE A 141 6.48 12.28 -7.88
N ALA A 142 5.89 11.23 -8.45
CA ALA A 142 4.46 11.15 -8.72
C ALA A 142 3.64 11.22 -7.42
N LEU A 143 4.09 10.53 -6.36
CA LEU A 143 3.49 10.63 -5.03
C LEU A 143 3.59 12.04 -4.45
N GLY A 144 4.78 12.64 -4.48
CA GLY A 144 4.99 14.01 -4.00
C GLY A 144 4.12 15.02 -4.75
N ALA A 145 3.99 14.87 -6.07
CA ALA A 145 3.12 15.69 -6.90
C ALA A 145 1.63 15.46 -6.59
N ALA A 146 1.20 14.22 -6.39
CA ALA A 146 -0.18 13.90 -6.01
C ALA A 146 -0.54 14.49 -4.63
N ALA A 147 0.37 14.37 -3.65
CA ALA A 147 0.20 14.98 -2.33
C ALA A 147 0.16 16.51 -2.42
N ALA A 148 1.07 17.13 -3.18
CA ALA A 148 1.10 18.59 -3.37
C ALA A 148 -0.16 19.09 -4.09
N PHE A 149 -0.65 18.36 -5.10
CA PHE A 149 -1.86 18.70 -5.83
C PHE A 149 -3.12 18.53 -4.96
N PHE A 150 -3.18 17.50 -4.13
CA PHE A 150 -4.24 17.32 -3.15
C PHE A 150 -4.28 18.45 -2.11
N VAL A 151 -3.11 18.84 -1.58
CA VAL A 151 -2.98 19.99 -0.67
C VAL A 151 -3.43 21.29 -1.36
N PHE A 152 -3.03 21.49 -2.62
CA PHE A 152 -3.46 22.64 -3.41
C PHE A 152 -4.99 22.68 -3.55
N LEU A 153 -5.63 21.59 -3.99
CA LEU A 153 -7.09 21.50 -4.11
C LEU A 153 -7.78 21.76 -2.78
N THR A 154 -7.24 21.22 -1.69
CA THR A 154 -7.76 21.43 -0.33
C THR A 154 -7.76 22.90 0.05
N ILE A 155 -6.60 23.59 -0.08
CA ILE A 155 -6.46 25.01 0.25
C ILE A 155 -7.42 25.83 -0.61
N THR A 156 -7.52 25.51 -1.90
CA THR A 156 -8.35 26.25 -2.85
C THR A 156 -9.84 26.12 -2.50
N ASN A 157 -10.30 24.93 -2.10
CA ASN A 157 -11.67 24.71 -1.66
C ASN A 157 -11.97 25.35 -0.29
N ALA A 158 -11.02 25.31 0.66
CA ALA A 158 -11.19 25.92 1.98
C ALA A 158 -11.15 27.47 1.93
N ALA A 159 -10.44 28.04 0.96
CA ALA A 159 -10.37 29.48 0.72
C ALA A 159 -11.49 30.00 -0.20
N ALA A 160 -12.34 29.11 -0.74
CA ALA A 160 -13.45 29.52 -1.59
C ALA A 160 -14.49 30.29 -0.76
N PRO A 161 -14.96 31.47 -1.20
CA PRO A 161 -15.95 32.23 -0.47
C PRO A 161 -17.26 31.45 -0.35
N THR A 162 -17.77 31.32 0.87
CA THR A 162 -19.07 30.72 1.16
C THR A 162 -20.16 31.73 0.79
N ASN A 163 -21.03 31.38 -0.16
CA ASN A 163 -22.26 32.14 -0.46
C ASN A 163 -23.32 31.94 0.64
#